data_AF-A0A0B7GNX6-F1
#
_entry.id   AF-A0A0B7GNX6-F1
#
_cell.length_a   1.000
_cell.length_b   1.000
_cell.length_c   1.000
_cell.angle_alpha   90.00
_cell.angle_beta   90.00
_cell.angle_gamma   90.00
#
_symmetry.space_group_name_H-M   'P 1'
#
loop_
_entity.id
_entity.type
_entity.pdbx_description
1 polymer ?
#
loop_
_entity_poly.entity_id
_entity_poly.type
_entity_poly.pdbx_seq_one_letter_code
_entity_poly.pdbx_strand_id
1 'polypeptide(L)'
;MVLNKEKIQENFEEFMFYIDDTLDAIKQKANKQGYHLDMSLESLKYLAQFVRENDVKNDPENIDDFFNSWVYLGEVFRLQAKGSYWTVGTENPKNLNYGLEYLTGYNTIGSEFIPLLIMNNFTVSSPDRLNNNFFYELVLKRLNLKPINLDHLPTEEG
;
A
#
# COMPACT_ATOMS: atom_id res chain seq x y z
N MET A 1 22.18 1.24 11.96
CA MET A 1 22.79 0.25 11.05
C MET A 1 22.09 0.40 9.72
N VAL A 2 22.77 0.82 8.65
CA VAL A 2 22.15 0.91 7.33
C VAL A 2 22.02 -0.52 6.81
N LEU A 3 20.81 -0.95 6.47
CA LEU A 3 20.60 -2.24 5.81
C LEU A 3 21.40 -2.26 4.49
N ASN A 4 22.25 -3.29 4.33
CA ASN A 4 22.95 -3.58 3.08
C ASN A 4 21.89 -3.82 1.98
N LYS A 5 22.11 -3.25 0.78
CA LYS A 5 21.26 -3.44 -0.41
C LYS A 5 20.96 -4.92 -0.71
N GLU A 6 21.93 -5.81 -0.54
CA GLU A 6 21.73 -7.27 -0.73
C GLU A 6 20.68 -7.81 0.23
N LYS A 7 20.75 -7.43 1.51
CA LYS A 7 19.80 -7.90 2.51
C LYS A 7 18.39 -7.37 2.27
N ILE A 8 18.27 -6.13 1.79
CA ILE A 8 16.99 -5.54 1.38
C ILE A 8 16.39 -6.33 0.22
N GLN A 9 17.22 -6.70 -0.76
CA GLN A 9 16.78 -7.48 -1.91
C GLN A 9 16.34 -8.90 -1.51
N GLU A 10 17.09 -9.59 -0.65
CA GLU A 10 16.70 -10.90 -0.10
C GLU A 10 15.33 -10.83 0.61
N ASN A 11 15.15 -9.83 1.48
CA ASN A 11 13.89 -9.65 2.21
C ASN A 11 12.74 -9.34 1.24
N PHE A 12 12.99 -8.58 0.17
CA PHE A 12 11.99 -8.27 -0.84
C PHE A 12 11.60 -9.51 -1.65
N GLU A 13 12.55 -10.38 -1.99
CA GLU A 13 12.26 -11.65 -2.67
C GLU A 13 11.42 -12.57 -1.79
N GLU A 14 11.73 -12.64 -0.49
CA GLU A 14 10.94 -13.37 0.50
C GLU A 14 9.52 -12.77 0.61
N PHE A 15 9.40 -11.44 0.70
CA PHE A 15 8.12 -10.74 0.67
C PHE A 15 7.29 -11.14 -0.55
N MET A 16 7.87 -11.05 -1.75
CA MET A 16 7.19 -11.40 -3.01
C MET A 16 6.73 -12.85 -3.04
N PHE A 17 7.53 -13.78 -2.49
CA PHE A 17 7.21 -15.20 -2.42
C PHE A 17 5.98 -15.48 -1.54
N TYR A 18 5.82 -14.74 -0.44
CA TYR A 18 4.72 -14.96 0.53
C TYR A 18 3.47 -14.12 0.28
N ILE A 19 3.39 -13.33 -0.80
CA ILE A 19 2.20 -12.49 -1.06
C ILE A 19 0.92 -13.34 -1.11
N ASP A 20 0.91 -14.46 -1.82
CA ASP A 20 -0.29 -15.27 -2.00
C ASP A 20 -0.78 -15.87 -0.66
N ASP A 21 0.14 -16.44 0.13
CA ASP A 21 -0.15 -16.95 1.47
C ASP A 21 -0.66 -15.84 2.40
N THR A 22 -0.07 -14.66 2.30
CA THR A 22 -0.45 -13.46 3.05
C THR A 22 -1.89 -13.03 2.72
N LEU A 23 -2.24 -12.99 1.42
CA LEU A 23 -3.58 -12.66 0.97
C LEU A 23 -4.60 -13.69 1.45
N ASP A 24 -4.29 -14.98 1.38
CA ASP A 24 -5.18 -16.03 1.85
C ASP A 24 -5.42 -15.95 3.35
N ALA A 25 -4.39 -15.67 4.15
CA ALA A 25 -4.50 -15.52 5.59
C ALA A 25 -5.50 -14.42 5.99
N ILE A 26 -5.35 -13.22 5.44
CA ILE A 26 -6.27 -12.11 5.77
C ILE A 26 -7.67 -12.33 5.21
N LYS A 27 -7.82 -12.86 3.99
CA LYS A 27 -9.13 -13.17 3.43
C LYS A 27 -9.89 -14.15 4.31
N GLN A 28 -9.23 -15.21 4.77
CA GLN A 28 -9.85 -16.19 5.67
C GLN A 28 -10.25 -15.57 7.01
N LYS A 29 -9.38 -14.76 7.61
CA LYS A 29 -9.64 -14.12 8.90
C LYS A 29 -10.78 -13.10 8.82
N ALA A 30 -10.75 -12.22 7.82
CA ALA A 30 -11.78 -11.23 7.55
C ALA A 30 -13.14 -11.91 7.25
N ASN A 31 -13.15 -12.97 6.45
CA ASN A 31 -14.37 -13.66 6.09
C ASN A 31 -15.06 -14.34 7.29
N LYS A 32 -14.31 -14.79 8.31
CA LYS A 32 -14.87 -15.30 9.57
C LYS A 32 -15.65 -14.25 10.36
N GLN A 33 -15.42 -12.96 10.08
CA GLN A 33 -16.10 -11.82 10.71
C GLN A 33 -17.15 -11.18 9.77
N GLY A 34 -17.38 -11.76 8.59
CA GLY A 34 -18.33 -11.22 7.61
C GLY A 34 -17.75 -10.18 6.65
N TYR A 35 -16.43 -9.96 6.68
CA TYR A 35 -15.74 -9.05 5.76
C TYR A 35 -15.28 -9.79 4.50
N HIS A 36 -15.87 -9.45 3.35
CA HIS A 36 -15.56 -10.09 2.08
C HIS A 36 -14.44 -9.36 1.34
N LEU A 37 -13.23 -9.89 1.51
CA LEU A 37 -12.03 -9.42 0.84
C LEU A 37 -11.81 -10.16 -0.49
N ASP A 38 -12.38 -9.65 -1.57
CA ASP A 38 -12.42 -10.31 -2.90
C ASP A 38 -11.42 -9.74 -3.94
N MET A 39 -10.44 -8.96 -3.48
CA MET A 39 -9.48 -8.21 -4.30
C MET A 39 -10.09 -7.10 -5.19
N SER A 40 -11.38 -6.81 -5.08
CA SER A 40 -12.00 -5.67 -5.77
C SER A 40 -11.64 -4.34 -5.09
N LEU A 41 -11.82 -3.24 -5.81
CA LEU A 41 -11.67 -1.90 -5.23
C LEU A 41 -12.64 -1.67 -4.06
N GLU A 42 -13.87 -2.16 -4.17
CA GLU A 42 -14.91 -2.02 -3.13
C GLU A 42 -14.53 -2.75 -1.84
N SER A 43 -13.79 -3.87 -1.93
CA SER A 43 -13.32 -4.61 -0.76
C SER A 43 -12.41 -3.81 0.17
N LEU A 44 -11.84 -2.70 -0.29
CA LEU A 44 -11.06 -1.79 0.55
C LEU A 44 -11.88 -1.13 1.65
N LYS A 45 -13.21 -1.01 1.48
CA LYS A 45 -14.12 -0.53 2.53
C LYS A 45 -14.23 -1.57 3.66
N TYR A 46 -14.33 -2.85 3.29
CA TYR A 46 -14.33 -3.95 4.25
C TYR A 46 -12.98 -4.12 4.94
N LEU A 47 -11.87 -3.93 4.21
CA LEU A 47 -10.53 -3.91 4.82
C LEU A 47 -10.43 -2.83 5.90
N ALA A 48 -10.89 -1.61 5.60
CA ALA A 48 -10.87 -0.51 6.56
C ALA A 48 -11.72 -0.80 7.81
N GLN A 49 -12.91 -1.38 7.62
CA GLN A 49 -13.77 -1.83 8.73
C GLN A 49 -13.08 -2.91 9.58
N PHE A 50 -12.55 -3.95 8.94
CA PHE A 50 -11.80 -5.02 9.60
C PHE A 50 -10.65 -4.47 10.46
N VAL A 51 -9.83 -3.59 9.90
CA VAL A 51 -8.69 -2.95 10.59
C VAL A 51 -9.16 -2.18 11.83
N ARG A 52 -10.28 -1.47 11.75
CA ARG A 52 -10.83 -0.70 12.88
C ARG A 52 -11.39 -1.57 13.98
N GLU A 53 -12.22 -2.55 13.63
CA GLU A 53 -12.92 -3.37 14.61
C GLU A 53 -11.98 -4.34 15.35
N ASN A 54 -10.90 -4.75 14.70
CA ASN A 54 -9.86 -5.58 15.30
C ASN A 54 -8.74 -4.75 15.94
N ASP A 55 -8.85 -3.42 15.95
CA ASP A 55 -7.81 -2.51 16.51
C ASP A 55 -6.40 -2.80 15.97
N VAL A 56 -6.31 -3.14 14.67
CA VAL A 56 -5.07 -3.56 14.01
C VAL A 56 -4.06 -2.42 14.06
N LYS A 57 -2.83 -2.72 14.49
CA LYS A 57 -1.77 -1.75 14.74
C LYS A 57 -0.40 -2.30 14.36
N ASN A 58 0.53 -1.39 14.09
CA ASN A 58 1.93 -1.72 13.92
C ASN A 58 2.59 -1.92 15.29
N ASP A 59 2.24 -3.02 15.96
CA ASP A 59 2.80 -3.43 17.24
C ASP A 59 3.01 -4.95 17.27
N PRO A 60 3.80 -5.49 18.22
CA PRO A 60 4.10 -6.92 18.26
C PRO A 60 2.89 -7.84 18.43
N GLU A 61 1.78 -7.35 18.99
CA GLU A 61 0.59 -8.16 19.25
C GLU A 61 -0.27 -8.31 17.98
N ASN A 62 -0.23 -7.31 17.09
CA ASN A 62 -1.06 -7.23 15.88
C ASN A 62 -0.25 -7.27 14.58
N ILE A 63 1.06 -7.57 14.66
CA ILE A 63 1.97 -7.40 13.53
C ILE A 63 1.55 -8.20 12.29
N ASP A 64 1.02 -9.41 12.47
CA ASP A 64 0.56 -10.26 11.37
C ASP A 64 -0.67 -9.64 10.68
N ASP A 65 -1.64 -9.15 11.44
CA ASP A 65 -2.83 -8.50 10.87
C ASP A 65 -2.47 -7.20 10.18
N PHE A 66 -1.55 -6.43 10.77
CA PHE A 66 -1.05 -5.20 10.19
C PHE A 66 -0.32 -5.47 8.89
N PHE A 67 0.59 -6.45 8.89
CA PHE A 67 1.33 -6.89 7.72
C PHE A 67 0.38 -7.32 6.61
N ASN A 68 -0.49 -8.30 6.89
CA ASN A 68 -1.41 -8.83 5.90
C ASN A 68 -2.36 -7.74 5.35
N SER A 69 -2.75 -6.78 6.18
CA SER A 69 -3.65 -5.69 5.76
C SER A 69 -3.00 -4.74 4.77
N TRP A 70 -1.74 -4.33 4.99
CA TRP A 70 -1.09 -3.43 4.05
C TRP A 70 -0.69 -4.15 2.76
N VAL A 71 -0.34 -5.44 2.83
CA VAL A 71 -0.10 -6.26 1.64
C VAL A 71 -1.37 -6.37 0.80
N TYR A 72 -2.52 -6.65 1.43
CA TYR A 72 -3.81 -6.69 0.74
C TYR A 72 -4.14 -5.35 0.05
N LEU A 73 -3.95 -4.21 0.74
CA LEU A 73 -4.14 -2.89 0.15
C LEU A 73 -3.24 -2.68 -1.07
N GLY A 74 -1.97 -3.07 -0.98
CA GLY A 74 -1.02 -3.00 -2.09
C GLY A 74 -1.46 -3.85 -3.27
N GLU A 75 -1.86 -5.10 -3.04
CA GLU A 75 -2.27 -6.02 -4.10
C GLU A 75 -3.57 -5.58 -4.78
N VAL A 76 -4.54 -5.05 -4.04
CA VAL A 76 -5.72 -4.43 -4.67
C VAL A 76 -5.27 -3.26 -5.55
N PHE A 77 -4.40 -2.36 -5.07
CA PHE A 77 -3.88 -1.27 -5.90
C PHE A 77 -3.19 -1.80 -7.16
N ARG A 78 -2.29 -2.78 -7.04
CA ARG A 78 -1.54 -3.37 -8.16
C ARG A 78 -2.46 -3.93 -9.24
N LEU A 79 -3.52 -4.65 -8.84
CA LEU A 79 -4.48 -5.24 -9.77
C LEU A 79 -5.31 -4.19 -10.52
N GLN A 80 -5.61 -3.06 -9.88
CA GLN A 80 -6.35 -1.96 -10.52
C GLN A 80 -5.45 -1.03 -11.35
N ALA A 81 -4.17 -0.91 -10.99
CA ALA A 81 -3.21 0.00 -11.60
C ALA A 81 -2.44 -0.69 -12.75
N LYS A 82 -2.84 -0.42 -14.00
CA LYS A 82 -2.16 -0.99 -15.18
C LYS A 82 -0.66 -0.66 -15.18
N GLY A 83 0.17 -1.68 -15.39
CA GLY A 83 1.63 -1.54 -15.40
C GLY A 83 2.28 -1.44 -14.03
N SER A 84 1.49 -1.48 -12.94
CA SER A 84 2.03 -1.44 -11.58
C SER A 84 2.76 -2.74 -11.23
N TYR A 85 3.90 -2.60 -10.55
CA TYR A 85 4.66 -3.72 -10.01
C TYR A 85 5.30 -3.37 -8.67
N TRP A 86 5.52 -4.39 -7.85
CA TRP A 86 6.23 -4.25 -6.56
C TRP A 86 7.72 -4.07 -6.78
N THR A 87 8.32 -3.22 -5.96
CA THR A 87 9.77 -3.05 -5.84
C THR A 87 10.10 -2.60 -4.42
N VAL A 88 11.38 -2.38 -4.15
CA VAL A 88 11.88 -1.99 -2.83
C VAL A 88 12.87 -0.84 -2.95
N GLY A 89 12.82 0.11 -2.01
CA GLY A 89 13.67 1.29 -2.05
C GLY A 89 15.15 0.96 -1.79
N THR A 90 15.98 0.89 -2.82
CA THR A 90 17.42 0.56 -2.67
C THR A 90 18.39 1.60 -3.24
N GLU A 91 17.87 2.64 -3.90
CA GLU A 91 18.69 3.58 -4.66
C GLU A 91 19.45 4.59 -3.78
N ASN A 92 18.82 5.12 -2.74
CA ASN A 92 19.42 6.12 -1.86
C ASN A 92 19.14 5.80 -0.39
N PRO A 93 20.16 5.44 0.42
CA PRO A 93 20.01 5.19 1.85
C PRO A 93 19.50 6.38 2.67
N LYS A 94 19.52 7.60 2.12
CA LYS A 94 18.94 8.80 2.73
C LYS A 94 17.47 9.02 2.36
N ASN A 95 16.93 8.26 1.41
CA ASN A 95 15.51 8.31 1.08
C ASN A 95 14.72 7.75 2.26
N LEU A 96 13.65 8.45 2.65
CA LEU A 96 12.73 8.01 3.71
C LEU A 96 12.10 6.65 3.40
N ASN A 97 12.02 6.28 2.12
CA ASN A 97 11.42 5.03 1.66
C ASN A 97 12.47 3.92 1.44
N TYR A 98 13.73 4.16 1.82
CA TYR A 98 14.78 3.15 1.70
C TYR A 98 14.45 1.91 2.55
N GLY A 99 14.48 0.75 1.91
CA GLY A 99 14.11 -0.54 2.51
C GLY A 99 12.62 -0.81 2.59
N LEU A 100 11.75 0.08 2.10
CA LEU A 100 10.30 -0.16 2.07
C LEU A 100 9.86 -0.74 0.73
N GLU A 101 8.93 -1.69 0.79
CA GLU A 101 8.22 -2.21 -0.38
C GLU A 101 7.18 -1.21 -0.87
N TYR A 102 7.16 -0.98 -2.17
CA TYR A 102 6.22 -0.06 -2.79
C TYR A 102 5.86 -0.48 -4.21
N LEU A 103 4.75 0.08 -4.69
CA LEU A 103 4.24 -0.10 -6.04
C LEU A 103 4.61 1.11 -6.89
N THR A 104 5.12 0.87 -8.10
CA THR A 104 5.46 1.90 -9.10
C THR A 104 5.16 1.40 -10.51
N GLY A 105 5.45 2.20 -11.55
CA GLY A 105 5.19 1.86 -12.95
C GLY A 105 3.75 2.16 -13.42
N TYR A 106 2.87 2.59 -12.52
CA TYR A 106 1.47 2.91 -12.82
C TYR A 106 1.25 4.32 -13.40
N ASN A 107 2.29 5.15 -13.47
CA ASN A 107 2.26 6.44 -14.14
C ASN A 107 3.63 6.83 -14.69
N THR A 108 3.65 7.84 -15.57
CA THR A 108 4.86 8.27 -16.29
C THR A 108 5.85 9.04 -15.43
N ILE A 109 5.42 9.58 -14.29
CA ILE A 109 6.26 10.37 -13.38
C ILE A 109 6.94 9.50 -12.31
N GLY A 110 6.74 8.17 -12.34
CA GLY A 110 7.38 7.23 -11.41
C GLY A 110 6.91 7.37 -9.97
N SER A 111 5.63 7.68 -9.74
CA SER A 111 5.11 7.82 -8.38
C SER A 111 5.18 6.52 -7.60
N GLU A 112 5.49 6.64 -6.31
CA GLU A 112 5.49 5.53 -5.37
C GLU A 112 4.15 5.44 -4.64
N PHE A 113 3.58 4.23 -4.57
CA PHE A 113 2.46 3.89 -3.70
C PHE A 113 2.97 2.94 -2.62
N ILE A 114 3.02 3.40 -1.37
CA ILE A 114 3.68 2.71 -0.24
C ILE A 114 2.60 2.27 0.76
N PRO A 115 2.07 1.04 0.66
CA PRO A 115 0.87 0.65 1.41
C PRO A 115 1.12 0.58 2.92
N LEU A 116 2.33 0.19 3.34
CA LEU A 116 2.73 0.16 4.75
C LEU A 116 2.52 1.51 5.44
N LEU A 117 2.98 2.61 4.82
CA LEU A 117 2.84 3.95 5.40
C LEU A 117 1.39 4.42 5.41
N ILE A 118 0.62 4.07 4.37
CA ILE A 118 -0.80 4.38 4.25
C ILE A 118 -1.59 3.67 5.36
N MET A 119 -1.35 2.38 5.55
CA MET A 119 -1.98 1.56 6.59
C MET A 119 -1.61 2.09 7.98
N ASN A 120 -0.32 2.34 8.24
CA ASN A 120 0.12 2.88 9.53
C ASN A 120 -0.54 4.22 9.86
N ASN A 121 -0.67 5.12 8.88
CA ASN A 121 -1.35 6.39 9.09
C ASN A 121 -2.85 6.21 9.35
N PHE A 122 -3.49 5.21 8.73
CA PHE A 122 -4.89 4.89 8.98
C PHE A 122 -5.13 4.36 10.40
N THR A 123 -4.29 3.42 10.87
CA THR A 123 -4.44 2.79 12.19
C THR A 123 -4.29 3.79 13.33
N VAL A 124 -3.43 4.81 13.19
CA VAL A 124 -3.23 5.86 14.21
C VAL A 124 -4.20 7.05 14.10
N SER A 125 -4.98 7.15 13.02
CA SER A 125 -5.92 8.27 12.82
C SER A 125 -7.28 7.96 13.43
N SER A 126 -8.04 8.97 13.89
CA SER A 126 -9.45 8.75 14.29
C SER A 126 -10.36 8.51 13.08
N PRO A 127 -11.53 7.85 13.26
CA PRO A 127 -12.53 7.70 12.20
C PRO A 127 -13.04 9.02 11.62
N ASP A 128 -13.07 10.09 12.42
CA ASP A 128 -13.44 11.44 11.96
C ASP A 128 -12.43 12.02 10.96
N ARG A 129 -11.16 11.64 11.09
CA ARG A 129 -10.08 12.08 10.19
C ARG A 129 -9.99 11.19 8.96
N LEU A 130 -9.95 9.87 9.16
CA LEU A 130 -9.87 8.87 8.09
C LEU A 130 -10.94 7.81 8.33
N ASN A 131 -12.04 7.93 7.56
CA ASN A 131 -13.19 7.04 7.63
C ASN A 131 -12.95 5.73 6.83
N ASN A 132 -13.92 4.82 6.88
CA ASN A 132 -13.80 3.49 6.27
C ASN A 132 -13.81 3.51 4.72
N ASN A 133 -14.08 4.65 4.07
CA ASN A 133 -13.92 4.79 2.63
C ASN A 133 -12.51 5.25 2.22
N PHE A 134 -11.64 5.60 3.17
CA PHE A 134 -10.34 6.21 2.89
C PHE A 134 -9.49 5.43 1.88
N PHE A 135 -9.31 4.12 2.07
CA PHE A 135 -8.50 3.31 1.16
C PHE A 135 -9.10 3.27 -0.26
N TYR A 136 -10.41 3.09 -0.36
CA TYR A 136 -11.15 3.13 -1.63
C TYR A 136 -10.92 4.46 -2.35
N GLU A 137 -11.16 5.59 -1.67
CA GLU A 137 -11.04 6.93 -2.24
C GLU A 137 -9.60 7.25 -2.62
N LEU A 138 -8.63 6.83 -1.80
CA LEU A 138 -7.21 7.02 -2.08
C LEU A 138 -6.79 6.28 -3.35
N VAL A 139 -7.14 5.01 -3.48
CA VAL A 139 -6.80 4.21 -4.67
C VAL A 139 -7.52 4.78 -5.89
N LEU A 140 -8.81 5.08 -5.79
CA LEU A 140 -9.58 5.69 -6.88
C LEU A 140 -8.95 7.02 -7.35
N LYS A 141 -8.50 7.86 -6.42
CA LYS A 141 -7.83 9.13 -6.73
C LYS A 141 -6.49 8.91 -7.42
N ARG A 142 -5.69 7.92 -6.99
CA ARG A 142 -4.39 7.58 -7.58
C ARG A 142 -4.53 7.06 -9.01
N LEU A 143 -5.53 6.23 -9.27
CA LEU A 143 -5.80 5.68 -10.61
C LEU A 143 -6.30 6.74 -11.60
N ASN A 144 -7.03 7.75 -11.09
CA ASN A 144 -7.62 8.82 -11.90
C ASN A 144 -6.78 10.10 -11.94
N LEU A 145 -5.48 10.03 -11.63
CA LEU A 145 -4.59 11.18 -11.73
C LEU A 145 -4.56 11.65 -13.18
N LYS A 146 -5.27 12.75 -13.45
CA LYS A 146 -5.12 13.47 -14.72
C LYS A 146 -3.70 14.03 -14.77
N PRO A 147 -3.01 13.94 -15.92
CA PRO A 147 -1.77 14.67 -16.11
C PRO A 147 -2.00 16.13 -15.72
N ILE A 148 -1.12 16.70 -14.90
CA ILE A 148 -1.13 18.14 -14.69
C ILE A 148 -0.82 18.75 -16.06
N ASN A 149 -1.76 19.49 -16.64
CA ASN A 149 -1.47 20.27 -17.83
C ASN A 149 -0.47 21.34 -17.39
N LEU A 150 0.76 21.31 -17.88
CA LEU A 150 1.80 22.30 -17.59
C LEU A 150 2.00 23.28 -18.75
N ASP A 151 1.13 23.25 -19.77
CA ASP A 151 1.23 24.08 -20.98
C ASP A 151 1.09 25.58 -20.67
N HIS A 152 0.59 25.90 -19.47
CA HIS A 152 0.47 27.26 -18.97
C HIS A 152 1.68 27.72 -18.15
N LEU A 153 2.65 26.83 -17.88
CA LEU A 153 3.90 27.23 -17.26
C LEU A 153 4.85 27.77 -18.33
N PRO A 154 5.54 28.90 -18.07
CA PRO A 154 6.55 29.40 -18.98
C PRO A 154 7.64 28.33 -19.14
N THR A 155 7.87 27.86 -20.36
CA THR A 155 9.11 27.15 -20.69
C THR A 155 10.24 28.15 -20.53
N GLU A 156 11.30 27.78 -19.81
CA GLU A 156 12.51 28.59 -19.74
C GLU A 156 13.06 28.76 -21.17
N GLU A 157 12.76 29.89 -21.80
CA GLU A 157 13.59 30.44 -22.87
C GLU A 157 14.77 31.11 -22.19
N GLY A 158 15.93 30.43 -22.25
CA GLY A 158 17.24 30.92 -21.81
C GLY A 158 18.36 30.20 -22.53
#